data_AF-A0A354SGC4-F1
#
_entry.id   AF-A0A354SGC4-F1
#
_cell.length_a   1.000
_cell.length_b   1.000
_cell.length_c   1.000
_cell.angle_alpha   90.00
_cell.angle_beta   90.00
_cell.angle_gamma   90.00
#
_symmetry.space_group_name_H-M   'P 1'
#
loop_
_entity.id
_entity.type
_entity.pdbx_description
1 polymer ?
#
loop_
_entity_poly.entity_id
_entity_poly.type
_entity_poly.pdbx_seq_one_letter_code
_entity_poly.pdbx_strand_id
1 'polypeptide(L)'
;MPAIHNVLIITGSAPCLEADINALAFPDHVQCDWMAVGLDGVDKYRWPIDYVVTYHPAEIPAIRERRTVYGSNTNYKVISHLGNDGVDIVEPFVPPTGSSALCGALAAIRMGYKRIVLCGCPLLDTKYIVFQRGWESKKSMVQGIVKSMSGWTRELLGEPTQEWLGG
;
A
#
# COMPACT_ATOMS: atom_id res chain seq x y z
N MET A 1 17.69 12.48 -5.86
CA MET A 1 16.49 11.69 -5.50
C MET A 1 16.87 10.85 -4.30
N PRO A 2 16.06 10.76 -3.23
CA PRO A 2 16.34 9.83 -2.14
C PRO A 2 16.47 8.40 -2.71
N ALA A 3 17.30 7.58 -2.07
CA ALA A 3 17.46 6.19 -2.46
C ALA A 3 16.12 5.48 -2.28
N ILE A 4 15.61 4.85 -3.34
CA ILE A 4 14.43 3.98 -3.24
C ILE A 4 14.90 2.71 -2.55
N HIS A 5 14.30 2.37 -1.41
CA HIS A 5 14.58 1.10 -0.76
C HIS A 5 14.00 -0.06 -1.59
N ASN A 6 14.58 -1.25 -1.46
CA ASN A 6 14.14 -2.40 -2.28
C ASN A 6 12.74 -2.90 -1.91
N VAL A 7 12.28 -2.62 -0.69
CA VAL A 7 11.00 -3.08 -0.14
C VAL A 7 10.08 -1.89 0.16
N LEU A 8 8.83 -1.97 -0.29
CA LEU A 8 7.75 -1.08 0.11
C LEU A 8 6.72 -1.85 0.93
N ILE A 9 6.27 -1.30 2.05
CA ILE A 9 5.14 -1.83 2.82
C ILE A 9 3.92 -0.92 2.60
N ILE A 10 2.86 -1.50 2.04
CA ILE A 10 1.57 -0.83 1.84
C ILE A 10 0.62 -1.26 2.96
N THR A 11 0.19 -0.30 3.75
CA THR A 11 -0.66 -0.54 4.93
C THR A 11 -2.10 -0.07 4.67
N GLY A 12 -3.05 -0.99 4.80
CA GLY A 12 -4.47 -0.69 4.83
C GLY A 12 -4.94 -0.25 6.21
N SER A 13 -6.23 -0.45 6.48
CA SER A 13 -6.89 -0.10 7.74
C SER A 13 -7.63 -1.27 8.37
N ALA A 14 -7.51 -2.49 7.81
CA ALA A 14 -8.21 -3.64 8.34
C ALA A 14 -7.68 -4.05 9.73
N PRO A 15 -8.52 -4.68 10.59
CA PRO A 15 -8.13 -5.05 11.95
C PRO A 15 -6.88 -5.95 12.06
N CYS A 16 -6.51 -6.68 11.00
CA CYS A 16 -5.31 -7.51 10.97
C CYS A 16 -3.99 -6.72 10.80
N LEU A 17 -4.04 -5.40 10.57
CA LEU A 17 -2.85 -4.59 10.25
C LEU A 17 -1.70 -4.77 11.25
N GLU A 18 -1.98 -4.67 12.55
CA GLU A 18 -0.95 -4.77 13.58
C GLU A 18 -0.32 -6.17 13.63
N ALA A 19 -1.16 -7.21 13.52
CA ALA A 19 -0.68 -8.58 13.45
C ALA A 19 0.16 -8.85 12.18
N ASP A 20 -0.28 -8.33 11.03
CA ASP A 20 0.44 -8.44 9.76
C ASP A 20 1.83 -7.82 9.83
N ILE A 21 1.96 -6.66 10.49
CA ILE A 21 3.24 -5.95 10.63
C ILE A 21 4.14 -6.64 11.63
N ASN A 22 3.61 -7.07 12.78
CA ASN A 22 4.39 -7.78 13.79
C ASN A 22 4.90 -9.14 13.29
N ALA A 23 4.21 -9.75 12.31
CA ALA A 23 4.63 -10.99 11.68
C ALA A 23 5.76 -10.80 10.64
N LEU A 24 6.02 -9.56 10.19
CA LEU A 24 7.12 -9.28 9.28
C LEU A 24 8.45 -9.29 10.01
N ALA A 25 9.17 -10.39 9.89
CA ALA A 25 10.58 -10.48 10.28
C ALA A 25 11.46 -10.04 9.11
N PHE A 26 11.88 -8.78 9.07
CA PHE A 26 12.90 -8.33 8.13
C PHE A 26 14.30 -8.64 8.67
N PRO A 27 15.25 -9.07 7.82
CA PRO A 27 16.66 -9.04 8.18
C PRO A 27 17.10 -7.61 8.51
N ASP A 28 18.01 -7.44 9.47
CA ASP A 28 18.45 -6.11 9.97
C ASP A 28 18.99 -5.16 8.87
N HIS A 29 19.49 -5.72 7.77
CA HIS A 29 20.05 -4.96 6.66
C HIS A 29 18.99 -4.50 5.64
N VAL A 30 17.74 -4.95 5.76
CA VAL A 30 16.66 -4.59 4.84
C VAL A 30 15.98 -3.33 5.32
N GLN A 31 16.13 -2.26 4.54
CA GLN A 31 15.37 -1.04 4.71
C GLN A 31 14.07 -1.10 3.91
N CYS A 32 13.02 -0.47 4.42
CA CYS A 32 11.73 -0.39 3.79
C CYS A 32 11.20 1.04 3.75
N ASP A 33 10.46 1.34 2.68
CA ASP A 33 9.61 2.52 2.58
C ASP A 33 8.18 2.16 3.00
N TRP A 34 7.39 3.17 3.39
CA TRP A 34 6.04 2.98 3.89
C TRP A 34 5.00 3.78 3.09
N MET A 35 3.90 3.12 2.77
CA MET A 35 2.75 3.71 2.07
C MET A 35 1.45 3.47 2.84
N ALA A 36 0.78 4.54 3.26
CA ALA A 36 -0.55 4.46 3.86
C ALA A 36 -1.64 4.44 2.79
N VAL A 37 -2.70 3.66 3.01
CA VAL A 37 -3.88 3.65 2.15
C VAL A 37 -5.00 4.52 2.73
N GLY A 38 -5.29 5.63 2.05
CA GLY A 38 -6.44 6.48 2.30
C GLY A 38 -6.52 7.10 3.70
N LEU A 39 -7.68 7.67 4.00
CA LEU A 39 -7.95 8.38 5.24
C LEU A 39 -7.91 7.48 6.49
N ASP A 40 -8.35 6.23 6.37
CA ASP A 40 -8.41 5.32 7.51
C ASP A 40 -7.10 4.57 7.79
N GLY A 41 -6.10 4.66 6.91
CA GLY A 41 -4.79 4.05 7.13
C GLY A 41 -3.79 4.97 7.83
N VAL A 42 -3.90 6.29 7.65
CA VAL A 42 -2.84 7.24 8.02
C VAL A 42 -2.63 7.45 9.53
N ASP A 43 -3.56 7.04 10.39
CA ASP A 43 -3.47 7.19 11.86
C ASP A 43 -3.35 5.85 12.60
N LYS A 44 -3.11 4.75 11.88
CA LYS A 44 -3.02 3.42 12.50
C LYS A 44 -1.66 3.10 13.11
N TYR A 45 -0.64 3.90 12.78
CA TYR A 45 0.73 3.62 13.21
C TYR A 45 1.59 4.88 13.21
N ARG A 46 2.60 4.88 14.09
CA ARG A 46 3.42 6.07 14.40
C ARG A 46 4.64 6.27 13.52
N TRP A 47 5.17 5.23 12.89
CA TRP A 47 6.37 5.36 12.06
C TRP A 47 6.11 6.31 10.87
N PRO A 48 7.14 7.03 10.40
CA PRO A 48 7.02 7.91 9.25
C PRO A 48 6.57 7.17 8.00
N ILE A 49 5.79 7.84 7.15
CA ILE A 49 5.40 7.34 5.82
C ILE A 49 6.04 8.17 4.72
N ASP A 50 6.39 7.52 3.63
CA ASP A 50 6.94 8.15 2.43
C ASP A 50 5.81 8.50 1.45
N TYR A 51 4.75 7.68 1.45
CA TYR A 51 3.64 7.81 0.53
C TYR A 51 2.27 7.66 1.20
N VAL A 52 1.27 8.30 0.59
CA VAL A 52 -0.15 8.00 0.80
C VAL A 52 -0.77 7.69 -0.55
N VAL A 53 -1.58 6.65 -0.66
CA VAL A 53 -2.38 6.37 -1.86
C VAL A 53 -3.87 6.50 -1.58
N THR A 54 -4.61 7.18 -2.46
CA THR A 54 -6.06 7.31 -2.35
C THR A 54 -6.75 7.39 -3.72
N TYR A 55 -7.90 6.72 -3.86
CA TYR A 55 -8.85 6.98 -4.95
C TYR A 55 -9.73 8.20 -4.71
N HIS A 56 -9.69 8.80 -3.52
CA HIS A 56 -10.50 9.95 -3.13
C HIS A 56 -9.60 11.18 -2.91
N PRO A 57 -9.11 11.84 -3.98
CA PRO A 57 -8.23 12.99 -3.84
C PRO A 57 -8.88 14.18 -3.12
N ALA A 58 -10.21 14.26 -3.10
CA ALA A 58 -10.93 15.24 -2.28
C ALA A 58 -10.68 15.08 -0.77
N GLU A 59 -10.23 13.90 -0.31
CA GLU A 59 -9.92 13.63 1.10
C GLU A 59 -8.49 14.03 1.48
N ILE A 60 -7.63 14.45 0.55
CA ILE A 60 -6.22 14.79 0.83
C ILE A 60 -6.08 15.80 1.99
N PRO A 61 -6.87 16.88 2.10
CA PRO A 61 -6.83 17.76 3.25
C PRO A 61 -7.13 17.04 4.57
N ALA A 62 -8.16 16.20 4.60
CA ALA A 62 -8.55 15.44 5.79
C ALA A 62 -7.51 14.37 6.17
N ILE A 63 -6.87 13.74 5.19
CA ILE A 63 -5.76 12.81 5.38
C ILE A 63 -4.59 13.52 6.06
N ARG A 64 -4.22 14.71 5.56
CA ARG A 64 -3.15 15.53 6.15
C ARG A 64 -3.49 15.98 7.57
N GLU A 65 -4.70 16.45 7.79
CA GLU A 65 -5.19 16.86 9.12
C GLU A 65 -5.16 15.69 10.11
N ARG A 66 -5.73 14.54 9.74
CA ARG A 66 -5.77 13.34 10.60
C ARG A 66 -4.37 12.88 10.97
N ARG A 67 -3.43 12.84 10.02
CA ARG A 67 -2.02 12.51 10.29
C ARG A 67 -1.33 13.54 11.19
N THR A 68 -1.64 14.82 11.02
CA THR A 68 -1.13 15.91 11.85
C THR A 68 -1.62 15.79 13.30
N VAL A 69 -2.92 15.57 13.49
CA VAL A 69 -3.54 15.38 14.82
C VAL A 69 -2.99 14.14 15.51
N TYR A 70 -2.73 13.07 14.74
CA TYR A 70 -2.07 11.87 15.25
C TYR A 70 -0.60 12.11 15.68
N GLY A 71 -0.02 13.25 15.31
CA GLY A 71 1.31 13.68 15.72
C GLY A 71 2.45 13.02 14.94
N SER A 72 2.23 12.69 13.66
CA SER A 72 3.25 12.08 12.82
C SER A 72 3.52 12.89 11.54
N ASN A 73 4.40 12.40 10.68
CA ASN A 73 4.95 13.15 9.55
C ASN A 73 3.89 13.45 8.48
N THR A 74 4.02 14.62 7.82
CA THR A 74 3.12 15.08 6.74
C THR A 74 3.85 15.41 5.44
N ASN A 75 5.16 15.23 5.41
CA ASN A 75 6.04 15.46 4.26
C ASN A 75 6.07 14.26 3.28
N TYR A 76 5.01 13.45 3.26
CA TYR A 76 4.84 12.34 2.32
C TYR A 76 4.34 12.82 0.95
N LYS A 77 4.56 11.98 -0.06
CA LYS A 77 3.98 12.15 -1.39
C LYS A 77 2.61 11.49 -1.50
N VAL A 78 1.71 12.09 -2.26
CA VAL A 78 0.35 11.56 -2.48
C VAL A 78 0.25 10.95 -3.87
N ILE A 79 -0.28 9.73 -3.92
CA ILE A 79 -0.57 8.97 -5.13
C ILE A 79 -2.09 8.92 -5.32
N SER A 80 -2.55 9.27 -6.52
CA SER A 80 -3.96 9.09 -6.90
C SER A 80 -4.12 8.71 -8.36
N HIS A 81 -5.34 8.36 -8.74
CA HIS A 81 -5.68 7.95 -10.11
C HIS A 81 -5.96 9.12 -11.06
N LEU A 82 -6.14 10.32 -10.52
CA LEU A 82 -6.36 11.55 -11.26
C LEU A 82 -5.52 12.68 -10.65
N GLY A 83 -5.08 13.60 -11.49
CA GLY A 83 -4.38 14.81 -11.05
C GLY A 83 -5.35 15.74 -10.32
N ASN A 84 -4.94 16.21 -9.14
CA ASN A 84 -5.65 17.20 -8.35
C ASN A 84 -4.65 17.96 -7.46
N ASP A 85 -5.08 19.05 -6.85
CA ASP A 85 -4.28 19.78 -5.86
C ASP A 85 -3.83 18.83 -4.74
N GLY A 86 -2.52 18.84 -4.48
CA GLY A 86 -1.89 17.98 -3.47
C GLY A 86 -1.61 16.54 -3.89
N VAL A 87 -1.83 16.17 -5.16
CA VAL A 87 -1.39 14.89 -5.75
C VAL A 87 0.01 15.05 -6.36
N ASP A 88 0.97 14.23 -5.92
CA ASP A 88 2.35 14.26 -6.41
C ASP A 88 2.58 13.26 -7.56
N ILE A 89 1.87 12.12 -7.54
CA ILE A 89 2.04 11.02 -8.49
C ILE A 89 0.67 10.56 -8.98
N VAL A 90 0.50 10.47 -10.30
CA VAL A 90 -0.72 9.97 -10.93
C VAL A 90 -0.50 8.55 -11.43
N GLU A 91 -1.26 7.59 -10.91
CA GLU A 91 -1.33 6.21 -11.40
C GLU A 91 -2.64 6.00 -12.17
N PRO A 92 -2.61 6.03 -13.51
CA PRO A 92 -3.84 6.08 -14.30
C PRO A 92 -4.81 4.95 -13.99
N PHE A 93 -6.09 5.31 -13.89
CA PHE A 93 -7.17 4.36 -13.72
C PHE A 93 -7.35 3.46 -14.95
N VAL A 94 -7.31 2.13 -14.73
CA VAL A 94 -7.61 1.13 -15.77
C VAL A 94 -8.64 0.13 -15.23
N PRO A 95 -9.90 0.15 -15.69
CA PRO A 95 -10.93 -0.82 -15.31
C PRO A 95 -10.53 -2.29 -15.57
N PRO A 96 -11.07 -3.26 -14.82
CA PRO A 96 -11.80 -3.09 -13.57
C PRO A 96 -10.90 -2.59 -12.43
N THR A 97 -11.50 -1.89 -11.47
CA THR A 97 -10.80 -1.26 -10.32
C THR A 97 -10.48 -2.30 -9.26
N GLY A 98 -9.38 -2.14 -8.51
CA GLY A 98 -8.95 -3.14 -7.51
C GLY A 98 -8.88 -2.71 -6.04
N SER A 99 -9.15 -1.44 -5.70
CA SER A 99 -8.87 -0.76 -4.41
C SER A 99 -7.66 0.17 -4.47
N SER A 100 -7.62 1.14 -3.53
CA SER A 100 -6.48 2.06 -3.38
C SER A 100 -5.16 1.33 -3.14
N ALA A 101 -5.18 0.14 -2.50
CA ALA A 101 -3.98 -0.68 -2.34
C ALA A 101 -3.45 -1.21 -3.69
N LEU A 102 -4.33 -1.58 -4.63
CA LEU A 102 -3.89 -1.97 -5.98
C LEU A 102 -3.29 -0.77 -6.72
N CYS A 103 -3.91 0.41 -6.61
CA CYS A 103 -3.36 1.65 -7.17
C CYS A 103 -1.95 1.93 -6.63
N GLY A 104 -1.76 1.81 -5.31
CA GLY A 104 -0.45 1.99 -4.68
C GLY A 104 0.57 0.98 -5.15
N ALA A 105 0.18 -0.29 -5.26
CA ALA A 105 1.06 -1.35 -5.76
C ALA A 105 1.51 -1.12 -7.20
N LEU A 106 0.58 -0.74 -8.09
CA LEU A 106 0.91 -0.44 -9.50
C LEU A 106 1.82 0.78 -9.63
N ALA A 107 1.54 1.85 -8.87
CA ALA A 107 2.39 3.03 -8.81
C ALA A 107 3.80 2.68 -8.35
N ALA A 108 3.91 1.90 -7.27
CA ALA A 108 5.18 1.45 -6.71
C ALA A 108 5.99 0.60 -7.70
N ILE A 109 5.34 -0.29 -8.45
CA ILE A 109 5.99 -1.07 -9.52
C ILE A 109 6.58 -0.13 -10.58
N ARG A 110 5.83 0.89 -11.01
CA ARG A 110 6.34 1.88 -11.99
C ARG A 110 7.47 2.74 -11.42
N MET A 111 7.44 3.03 -10.13
CA MET A 111 8.52 3.73 -9.42
C MET A 111 9.78 2.88 -9.26
N GLY A 112 9.70 1.57 -9.51
CA GLY A 112 10.84 0.67 -9.55
C GLY A 112 10.96 -0.29 -8.37
N TYR A 113 10.03 -0.26 -7.41
CA TYR A 113 10.01 -1.23 -6.31
C TYR A 113 9.91 -2.66 -6.84
N LYS A 114 10.70 -3.57 -6.26
CA LYS A 114 10.77 -4.98 -6.66
C LYS A 114 10.17 -5.93 -5.63
N ARG A 115 9.95 -5.45 -4.41
CA ARG A 115 9.32 -6.19 -3.33
C ARG A 115 8.30 -5.27 -2.66
N ILE A 116 7.03 -5.63 -2.75
CA ILE A 116 5.93 -4.88 -2.15
C ILE A 116 5.15 -5.82 -1.24
N VAL A 117 4.94 -5.43 0.01
CA VAL A 117 4.16 -6.21 0.99
C VAL A 117 2.89 -5.46 1.35
N LEU A 118 1.76 -6.14 1.29
CA LEU A 118 0.48 -5.64 1.79
C LEU A 118 0.27 -6.09 3.23
N CYS A 119 -0.03 -5.13 4.11
CA CYS A 119 -0.46 -5.36 5.49
C CYS A 119 -1.82 -4.67 5.70
N GLY A 120 -2.76 -5.31 6.40
CA GLY A 120 -4.08 -4.73 6.65
C GLY A 120 -4.93 -4.53 5.39
N CYS A 121 -4.65 -5.25 4.31
CA CYS A 121 -5.39 -5.21 3.04
C CYS A 121 -6.02 -6.56 2.66
N PRO A 122 -6.82 -7.21 3.53
CA PRO A 122 -7.19 -8.61 3.36
C PRO A 122 -8.29 -8.85 2.32
N LEU A 123 -9.13 -7.84 2.01
CA LEU A 123 -10.29 -7.95 1.11
C LEU A 123 -11.18 -9.18 1.36
N LEU A 124 -11.39 -9.51 2.63
CA LEU A 124 -12.28 -10.57 3.09
C LEU A 124 -13.71 -10.01 3.13
N ASP A 125 -14.59 -10.51 2.25
CA ASP A 125 -16.06 -10.33 2.17
C ASP A 125 -16.50 -10.14 0.70
N THR A 126 -17.67 -10.68 0.37
CA THR A 126 -18.40 -10.48 -0.88
C THR A 126 -18.55 -9.02 -1.31
N LYS A 127 -18.64 -8.07 -0.36
CA LYS A 127 -18.68 -6.63 -0.68
C LYS A 127 -17.41 -6.14 -1.40
N TYR A 128 -16.30 -6.87 -1.28
CA TYR A 128 -15.04 -6.54 -1.95
C TYR A 128 -14.86 -7.24 -3.29
N ILE A 129 -15.85 -7.98 -3.80
CA ILE A 129 -15.72 -8.75 -5.05
C ILE A 129 -15.32 -7.90 -6.26
N VAL A 130 -15.77 -6.64 -6.31
CA VAL A 130 -15.37 -5.71 -7.38
C VAL A 130 -13.87 -5.42 -7.32
N PHE A 131 -13.32 -5.22 -6.12
CA PHE A 131 -11.90 -5.00 -5.90
C PHE A 131 -11.08 -6.27 -6.17
N GLN A 132 -11.58 -7.42 -5.74
CA GLN A 132 -10.97 -8.72 -6.04
C GLN A 132 -10.81 -8.93 -7.55
N ARG A 133 -11.86 -8.65 -8.34
CA ARG A 133 -11.78 -8.69 -9.83
C ARG A 133 -10.74 -7.74 -10.41
N GLY A 134 -10.56 -6.57 -9.81
CA GLY A 134 -9.47 -5.65 -10.17
C GLY A 134 -8.10 -6.31 -9.99
N TRP A 135 -7.83 -6.85 -8.81
CA TRP A 135 -6.58 -7.58 -8.52
C TRP A 135 -6.37 -8.75 -9.47
N GLU A 136 -7.39 -9.57 -9.73
CA GLU A 136 -7.31 -10.69 -10.68
C GLU A 136 -6.94 -10.22 -12.09
N SER A 137 -7.60 -9.18 -12.60
CA SER A 137 -7.32 -8.65 -13.95
C SER A 137 -5.92 -8.05 -14.10
N LYS A 138 -5.27 -7.69 -12.99
CA LYS A 138 -3.90 -7.12 -12.96
C LYS A 138 -2.89 -8.14 -12.42
N LYS A 139 -3.29 -9.40 -12.21
CA LYS A 139 -2.45 -10.42 -11.57
C LYS A 139 -1.10 -10.56 -12.24
N SER A 140 -1.04 -10.59 -13.57
CA SER A 140 0.23 -10.70 -14.34
C SER A 140 1.20 -9.54 -14.09
N MET A 141 0.72 -8.38 -13.67
CA MET A 141 1.54 -7.22 -13.36
C MET A 141 2.10 -7.24 -11.94
N VAL A 142 1.36 -7.85 -11.00
CA VAL A 142 1.69 -7.82 -9.55
C VAL A 142 2.31 -9.13 -9.05
N GLN A 143 2.05 -10.25 -9.72
CA GLN A 143 2.51 -11.57 -9.30
C GLN A 143 4.04 -11.63 -9.19
N GLY A 144 4.54 -12.11 -8.06
CA GLY A 144 5.98 -12.25 -7.79
C GLY A 144 6.65 -10.98 -7.25
N ILE A 145 6.04 -9.80 -7.47
CA ILE A 145 6.52 -8.50 -6.97
C ILE A 145 5.74 -8.07 -5.72
N VAL A 146 4.44 -8.39 -5.67
CA VAL A 146 3.56 -8.05 -4.55
C VAL A 146 3.25 -9.32 -3.77
N LYS A 147 3.32 -9.22 -2.44
CA LYS A 147 2.92 -10.24 -1.47
C LYS A 147 1.95 -9.65 -0.46
N SER A 148 1.18 -10.49 0.22
CA SER A 148 0.24 -10.03 1.26
C SER A 148 0.34 -10.91 2.50
N MET A 149 0.25 -10.29 3.66
CA MET A 149 0.31 -11.00 4.95
C MET A 149 -1.02 -11.69 5.31
N SER A 150 -2.15 -11.25 4.73
CA SER A 150 -3.46 -11.74 5.18
C SER A 150 -4.55 -11.74 4.11
N GLY A 151 -5.61 -12.50 4.41
CA GLY A 151 -6.86 -12.51 3.67
C GLY A 151 -6.80 -13.06 2.25
N TRP A 152 -7.78 -12.64 1.45
CA TRP A 152 -7.93 -13.02 0.04
C TRP A 152 -6.75 -12.54 -0.81
N THR A 153 -6.17 -11.38 -0.50
CA THR A 153 -4.99 -10.89 -1.22
C THR A 153 -3.78 -11.79 -1.01
N ARG A 154 -3.63 -12.42 0.18
CA ARG A 154 -2.62 -13.45 0.42
C ARG A 154 -2.89 -14.71 -0.38
N GLU A 155 -4.14 -15.16 -0.48
CA GLU A 155 -4.50 -16.32 -1.31
C GLU A 155 -4.14 -16.10 -2.78
N LEU A 156 -4.36 -14.88 -3.29
CA LEU A 156 -4.04 -14.54 -4.68
C LEU A 156 -2.53 -14.44 -4.95
N LEU A 157 -1.78 -13.77 -4.07
CA LEU A 157 -0.41 -13.30 -4.31
C LEU A 157 0.66 -14.15 -3.60
N GLY A 158 0.25 -14.91 -2.60
CA GLY A 158 1.11 -15.55 -1.62
C GLY A 158 1.61 -14.58 -0.53
N GLU A 159 2.18 -15.18 0.51
CA GLU A 159 2.83 -14.49 1.63
C GLU A 159 4.32 -14.26 1.33
N PRO A 160 4.97 -13.19 1.85
CA PRO A 160 6.41 -13.03 1.71
C PRO A 160 7.16 -14.04 2.58
N THR A 161 8.16 -14.71 2.01
CA THR A 161 9.10 -15.55 2.76
C THR A 161 10.31 -14.75 3.22
N GLN A 162 11.09 -15.26 4.18
CA GLN A 162 12.35 -14.64 4.60
C GLN A 162 13.31 -14.44 3.41
N GLU A 163 13.51 -15.48 2.61
CA GLU A 163 14.32 -15.42 1.38
C GLU A 163 13.81 -14.33 0.41
N TRP A 164 12.48 -14.22 0.24
CA TRP A 164 11.90 -13.19 -0.62
C TRP A 164 12.13 -11.78 -0.09
N LEU A 165 12.13 -11.59 1.24
CA LEU A 165 12.42 -10.31 1.89
C LEU A 165 13.92 -9.93 1.81
N GLY A 166 14.80 -10.89 1.52
CA GLY A 166 16.25 -10.69 1.42
C GLY A 166 17.07 -11.36 2.53
N GLY A 167 16.47 -12.29 3.26
CA GLY A 167 17.18 -13.18 4.18
C GLY A 167 17.96 -14.28 3.46
#